data_AF-A0A7K2YD03-F1
#
_entry.id   AF-A0A7K2YD03-F1
#
_cell.length_a   1.000
_cell.length_b   1.000
_cell.length_c   1.000
_cell.angle_alpha   90.00
_cell.angle_beta   90.00
_cell.angle_gamma   90.00
#
_symmetry.space_group_name_H-M   'P 1'
#
loop_
_entity.id
_entity.type
_entity.pdbx_description
1 polymer ?
#
loop_
_entity_poly.entity_id
_entity_poly.type
_entity_poly.pdbx_seq_one_letter_code
_entity_poly.pdbx_strand_id
1 'polypeptide(L)'
;MTIRRVVPSVSATELAPNREFYQDFLGFEPAMDEPGFLMFRSPINPTAQLIVVTPDCDWDAQSGTTAMSIEVEDVDAAYAQAQARGYEIVHPITDEAWGVRRFFVRDPNGLVLNINMHVTSG
;
A
#
# COMPACT_ATOMS: atom_id res chain seq x y z
N MET A 1 6.32 -13.44 11.92
CA MET A 1 5.89 -12.56 10.82
C MET A 1 7.09 -11.73 10.42
N THR A 2 7.57 -11.89 9.19
CA THR A 2 8.71 -11.14 8.65
C THR A 2 8.16 -9.98 7.82
N ILE A 3 8.62 -8.76 8.11
CA ILE A 3 8.26 -7.55 7.35
C ILE A 3 9.31 -7.32 6.27
N ARG A 4 8.90 -7.19 5.01
CA ARG A 4 9.80 -6.88 3.89
C ARG A 4 10.00 -5.38 3.73
N ARG A 5 8.93 -4.60 3.80
CA ARG A 5 8.95 -3.13 3.72
C ARG A 5 7.66 -2.50 4.22
N VAL A 6 7.74 -1.21 4.56
CA VAL A 6 6.60 -0.35 4.90
C VAL A 6 6.61 0.82 3.93
N VAL A 7 5.47 1.11 3.33
CA VAL A 7 5.29 2.16 2.33
C VAL A 7 4.19 3.10 2.82
N PRO A 8 4.53 4.29 3.33
CA PRO A 8 3.53 5.27 3.75
C PRO A 8 2.72 5.78 2.55
N SER A 9 1.47 6.10 2.81
CA SER A 9 0.57 6.73 1.86
C SER A 9 0.32 8.19 2.23
N VAL A 10 0.33 9.07 1.24
CA VAL A 10 0.02 10.49 1.36
C VAL A 10 -1.26 10.77 0.60
N SER A 11 -2.26 11.34 1.27
CA SER A 11 -3.48 11.80 0.61
C SER A 11 -3.22 13.10 -0.14
N ALA A 12 -3.65 13.16 -1.39
CA ALA A 12 -3.55 14.35 -2.24
C ALA A 12 -4.88 14.65 -2.93
N THR A 13 -5.05 15.88 -3.41
CA THR A 13 -6.19 16.26 -4.26
C THR A 13 -5.93 16.01 -5.74
N GLU A 14 -4.65 16.01 -6.15
CA GLU A 14 -4.20 15.81 -7.52
C GLU A 14 -2.77 15.26 -7.56
N LEU A 15 -2.42 14.54 -8.62
CA LEU A 15 -1.12 13.84 -8.72
C LEU A 15 0.01 14.70 -9.30
N ALA A 16 -0.30 15.70 -10.15
CA ALA A 16 0.73 16.43 -10.89
C ALA A 16 1.74 17.18 -9.99
N PRO A 17 1.32 17.98 -8.98
CA PRO A 17 2.25 18.65 -8.07
C PRO A 17 3.14 17.68 -7.27
N ASN A 18 2.64 16.46 -7.03
CA ASN A 18 3.40 15.44 -6.32
C ASN A 18 4.54 14.86 -7.18
N ARG A 19 4.40 14.83 -8.51
CA ARG A 19 5.50 14.46 -9.42
C ARG A 19 6.62 15.49 -9.35
N GLU A 20 6.27 16.77 -9.50
CA GLU A 20 7.26 17.85 -9.43
C GLU A 20 8.03 17.79 -8.10
N PHE A 21 7.33 17.52 -7.00
CA PHE A 21 7.97 17.42 -5.68
C PHE A 21 8.81 16.15 -5.48
N TYR A 22 8.21 14.97 -5.64
CA TYR A 22 8.89 13.71 -5.32
C TYR A 22 9.86 13.26 -6.40
N GLN A 23 9.53 13.46 -7.68
CA GLN A 23 10.38 13.07 -8.79
C GLN A 23 11.38 14.15 -9.15
N ASP A 24 10.94 15.35 -9.52
CA ASP A 24 11.85 16.35 -10.09
C ASP A 24 12.74 17.03 -9.03
N PHE A 25 12.20 17.29 -7.84
CA PHE A 25 12.97 17.86 -6.73
C PHE A 25 13.71 16.80 -5.89
N LEU A 26 13.01 15.78 -5.40
CA LEU A 26 13.62 14.79 -4.50
C LEU A 26 14.31 13.62 -5.20
N GLY A 27 14.10 13.43 -6.51
CA GLY A 27 14.77 12.40 -7.30
C GLY A 27 14.25 10.98 -7.10
N PHE A 28 13.00 10.80 -6.64
CA PHE A 28 12.33 9.51 -6.71
C PHE A 28 11.94 9.18 -8.16
N GLU A 29 11.77 7.89 -8.45
CA GLU A 29 11.24 7.42 -9.72
C GLU A 29 9.84 6.81 -9.53
N PRO A 30 8.90 7.02 -10.47
CA PRO A 30 7.63 6.30 -10.47
C PRO A 30 7.86 4.79 -10.58
N ALA A 31 7.41 4.04 -9.58
CA ALA A 31 7.39 2.58 -9.58
C ALA A 31 6.05 2.02 -10.09
N MET A 32 4.97 2.79 -9.93
CA MET A 32 3.64 2.46 -10.42
C MET A 32 2.86 3.76 -10.59
N ASP A 33 2.12 3.86 -11.68
CA ASP A 33 1.45 5.09 -12.10
C ASP A 33 0.10 4.76 -12.73
N GLU A 34 -0.94 4.96 -11.95
CA GLU A 34 -2.31 4.61 -12.29
C GLU A 34 -3.25 5.79 -11.96
N PRO A 35 -4.46 5.85 -12.54
CA PRO A 35 -5.44 6.88 -12.20
C PRO A 35 -5.67 6.96 -10.68
N GLY A 36 -5.35 8.12 -10.09
CA GLY A 36 -5.47 8.40 -8.67
C GLY A 36 -4.47 7.69 -7.74
N PHE A 37 -3.50 6.94 -8.29
CA PHE A 37 -2.50 6.21 -7.52
C PHE A 37 -1.11 6.38 -8.11
N LEU A 38 -0.18 6.90 -7.31
CA LEU A 38 1.21 7.08 -7.72
C LEU A 38 2.15 6.54 -6.65
N MET A 39 2.92 5.51 -6.98
CA MET A 39 3.94 4.98 -6.10
C MET A 39 5.32 5.43 -6.58
N PHE A 40 6.09 5.98 -5.65
CA PHE A 40 7.47 6.40 -5.87
C PHE A 40 8.44 5.45 -5.18
N ARG A 41 9.64 5.30 -5.76
CA ARG A 41 10.75 4.53 -5.21
C ARG A 41 12.07 5.26 -5.41
N SER A 42 12.96 5.19 -4.43
CA SER A 42 14.33 5.68 -4.60
C SER A 42 15.11 4.78 -5.57
N PRO A 43 15.84 5.35 -6.55
CA PRO A 43 16.65 4.56 -7.48
C PRO A 43 17.79 3.82 -6.80
N ILE A 44 18.25 4.31 -5.63
CA ILE A 44 19.41 3.75 -4.90
C ILE A 44 19.02 2.95 -3.65
N ASN A 45 17.77 3.06 -3.19
CA ASN A 45 17.27 2.32 -2.03
C ASN A 45 15.89 1.71 -2.33
N PRO A 46 15.80 0.41 -2.65
CA PRO A 46 14.54 -0.24 -3.01
C PRO A 46 13.43 -0.15 -1.95
N THR A 47 13.76 0.04 -0.68
CA THR A 47 12.76 0.10 0.41
C THR A 47 12.35 1.53 0.76
N ALA A 48 13.05 2.55 0.24
CA ALA A 48 12.63 3.94 0.37
C ALA A 48 11.57 4.23 -0.69
N GLN A 49 10.31 4.16 -0.27
CA GLN A 49 9.15 4.27 -1.15
C GLN A 49 8.04 5.06 -0.45
N LEU A 50 7.16 5.66 -1.24
CA LEU A 50 5.91 6.23 -0.76
C LEU A 50 4.83 6.10 -1.81
N ILE A 51 3.58 6.18 -1.38
CA ILE A 51 2.42 6.23 -2.26
C ILE A 51 1.76 7.60 -2.09
N VAL A 52 1.27 8.15 -3.20
CA VAL A 52 0.35 9.29 -3.23
C VAL A 52 -0.97 8.80 -3.79
N VAL A 53 -2.06 9.04 -3.07
CA VAL A 53 -3.41 8.58 -3.44
C VAL A 53 -4.37 9.76 -3.44
N THR A 54 -5.25 9.82 -4.44
CA THR A 54 -6.36 10.76 -4.50
C THR A 54 -7.69 10.06 -4.15
N PRO A 55 -8.73 10.80 -3.69
CA PRO A 55 -9.98 10.19 -3.21
C PRO A 55 -10.75 9.36 -4.24
N ASP A 56 -10.50 9.57 -5.52
CA ASP A 56 -11.10 8.88 -6.67
C ASP A 56 -10.34 7.61 -7.09
N CYS A 57 -9.31 7.20 -6.34
CA CYS A 57 -8.59 5.96 -6.61
C CYS A 57 -9.44 4.72 -6.28
N ASP A 58 -9.88 4.00 -7.31
CA ASP A 58 -10.67 2.78 -7.16
C ASP A 58 -9.97 1.69 -6.34
N TRP A 59 -8.63 1.65 -6.37
CA TRP A 59 -7.82 0.63 -5.68
C TRP A 59 -7.77 0.81 -4.17
N ASP A 60 -8.09 2.02 -3.70
CA ASP A 60 -8.10 2.41 -2.29
C ASP A 60 -9.50 2.84 -1.81
N ALA A 61 -10.46 3.04 -2.73
CA ALA A 61 -11.85 3.35 -2.42
C ALA A 61 -12.50 2.31 -1.49
N GLN A 62 -12.08 1.05 -1.58
CA GLN A 62 -12.57 -0.03 -0.71
C GLN A 62 -12.05 0.05 0.73
N SER A 63 -10.98 0.83 0.98
CA SER A 63 -10.32 0.94 2.28
C SER A 63 -10.74 2.18 3.09
N GLY A 64 -11.29 3.20 2.42
CA GLY A 64 -11.51 4.51 3.04
C GLY A 64 -10.23 5.36 3.17
N THR A 65 -9.24 5.10 2.31
CA THR A 65 -7.87 5.65 2.33
C THR A 65 -6.93 4.88 3.26
N THR A 66 -5.95 4.17 2.69
CA THR A 66 -4.92 3.48 3.48
C THR A 66 -3.84 4.45 3.95
N ALA A 67 -3.43 4.32 5.21
CA ALA A 67 -2.34 5.13 5.76
C ALA A 67 -0.96 4.61 5.35
N MET A 68 -0.85 3.30 5.16
CA MET A 68 0.37 2.64 4.69
C MET A 68 0.10 1.23 4.19
N SER A 69 1.03 0.78 3.35
CA SER A 69 1.12 -0.57 2.84
C SER A 69 2.31 -1.29 3.50
N ILE A 70 2.10 -2.47 4.05
CA ILE A 70 3.11 -3.29 4.73
C ILE A 70 3.23 -4.61 3.97
N GLU A 71 4.36 -4.81 3.30
CA GLU A 71 4.65 -6.07 2.63
C GLU A 71 5.22 -7.07 3.63
N VAL A 72 4.59 -8.24 3.70
CA VAL A 72 4.97 -9.34 4.58
C VAL A 72 5.41 -10.55 3.77
N GLU A 73 6.16 -11.45 4.41
CA GLU A 73 6.59 -12.70 3.77
C GLU A 73 5.43 -13.67 3.49
N ASP A 74 4.44 -13.72 4.39
CA ASP A 74 3.28 -14.61 4.33
C ASP A 74 2.03 -13.85 4.80
N VAL A 75 1.20 -13.46 3.83
CA VAL A 75 -0.01 -12.67 4.10
C VAL A 75 -1.14 -13.51 4.69
N ASP A 76 -1.21 -14.80 4.35
CA ASP A 76 -2.22 -15.73 4.88
C ASP A 76 -2.00 -15.99 6.37
N ALA A 77 -0.75 -16.19 6.78
CA ALA A 77 -0.40 -16.30 8.19
C ALA A 77 -0.68 -15.01 8.97
N ALA A 78 -0.44 -13.84 8.37
CA ALA A 78 -0.77 -12.55 8.97
C ALA A 78 -2.28 -12.36 9.13
N TYR A 79 -3.05 -12.71 8.10
CA TYR A 79 -4.51 -12.65 8.10
C TYR A 79 -5.12 -13.56 9.18
N ALA A 80 -4.68 -14.82 9.26
CA ALA A 80 -5.15 -15.78 10.27
C ALA A 80 -4.86 -15.28 11.70
N GLN A 81 -3.69 -14.69 11.93
CA GLN A 81 -3.38 -14.09 13.23
C GLN A 81 -4.24 -12.86 13.55
N ALA A 82 -4.53 -12.02 12.56
CA ALA A 82 -5.40 -10.87 12.75
C ALA A 82 -6.82 -11.29 13.13
N GLN A 83 -7.36 -12.30 12.45
CA GLN A 83 -8.67 -12.89 12.79
C GLN A 83 -8.68 -13.51 14.19
N ALA A 84 -7.67 -14.32 14.54
CA ALA A 84 -7.58 -14.96 15.85
C ALA A 84 -7.49 -13.94 17.01
N ARG A 85 -6.94 -12.76 16.74
CA ARG A 85 -6.84 -11.65 17.71
C ARG A 85 -8.07 -10.75 17.72
N GLY A 86 -9.03 -10.97 16.83
CA GLY A 86 -10.24 -10.15 16.72
C GLY A 86 -10.00 -8.73 16.20
N TYR A 87 -8.94 -8.52 15.41
CA TYR A 87 -8.75 -7.23 14.76
C TYR A 87 -9.81 -7.00 13.68
N GLU A 88 -10.19 -5.75 13.49
CA GLU A 88 -11.16 -5.37 12.47
C GLU A 88 -10.54 -5.51 11.08
N ILE A 89 -11.01 -6.51 10.34
CA ILE A 89 -10.71 -6.69 8.92
C ILE A 89 -11.65 -5.78 8.13
N VAL A 90 -11.08 -4.71 7.55
CA VAL A 90 -11.81 -3.72 6.74
C VAL A 90 -12.10 -4.28 5.35
N HIS A 91 -11.14 -5.02 4.78
CA HIS A 91 -11.28 -5.71 3.51
C HIS A 91 -10.73 -7.14 3.67
N PRO A 92 -11.51 -8.18 3.29
CA PRO A 92 -11.08 -9.58 3.42
C PRO A 92 -9.84 -9.87 2.58
N ILE A 93 -9.18 -11.00 2.85
CA ILE A 93 -8.03 -11.41 2.04
C ILE A 93 -8.45 -11.71 0.59
N THR A 94 -7.79 -11.07 -0.36
CA THR A 94 -8.15 -11.09 -1.78
C THR A 94 -6.90 -11.21 -2.64
N ASP A 95 -7.00 -12.01 -3.71
CA ASP A 95 -6.03 -12.01 -4.81
C ASP A 95 -6.44 -10.97 -5.83
N GLU A 96 -5.60 -9.95 -6.00
CA GLU A 96 -5.84 -8.86 -6.93
C GLU A 96 -5.34 -9.21 -8.33
N ALA A 97 -6.03 -8.69 -9.34
CA ALA A 97 -5.74 -8.98 -10.75
C ALA A 97 -4.32 -8.56 -11.19
N TRP A 98 -3.68 -7.65 -10.46
CA TRP A 98 -2.32 -7.16 -10.71
C TRP A 98 -1.22 -7.91 -9.92
N GLY A 99 -1.51 -9.11 -9.40
CA GLY A 99 -0.49 -9.98 -8.83
C GLY A 99 -0.11 -9.67 -7.37
N VAL A 100 -1.04 -9.10 -6.61
CA VAL A 100 -0.88 -8.87 -5.17
C VAL A 100 -1.95 -9.65 -4.41
N ARG A 101 -1.57 -10.34 -3.34
CA ARG A 101 -2.51 -10.87 -2.36
C ARG A 101 -2.50 -9.98 -1.13
N ARG A 102 -3.66 -9.47 -0.71
CA ARG A 102 -3.74 -8.49 0.38
C ARG A 102 -5.02 -8.58 1.19
N PHE A 103 -4.99 -8.01 2.39
CA PHE A 103 -6.17 -7.69 3.20
C PHE A 103 -5.96 -6.35 3.90
N PHE A 104 -7.06 -5.69 4.29
CA PHE A 104 -6.99 -4.44 5.03
C PHE A 104 -7.43 -4.63 6.47
N VAL A 105 -6.70 -4.03 7.40
CA VAL A 105 -6.94 -4.13 8.84
C VAL A 105 -6.85 -2.78 9.49
N ARG A 106 -7.73 -2.52 10.47
CA ARG A 106 -7.67 -1.30 11.27
C ARG A 106 -6.70 -1.48 12.44
N ASP A 107 -5.78 -0.54 12.58
CA ASP A 107 -4.82 -0.52 13.69
C ASP A 107 -5.45 0.05 14.97
N PRO A 108 -4.74 0.04 16.12
CA PRO A 108 -5.24 0.61 17.38
C PRO A 108 -5.52 2.12 17.34
N ASN A 109 -5.00 2.86 16.36
CA ASN A 109 -5.20 4.29 16.18
C ASN A 109 -6.34 4.61 15.21
N GLY A 110 -7.00 3.59 14.65
CA GLY A 110 -8.07 3.74 13.68
C GLY A 110 -7.60 3.86 12.22
N LEU A 111 -6.30 3.75 11.96
CA LEU A 111 -5.72 3.80 10.61
C LEU A 111 -5.97 2.48 9.88
N VAL A 112 -6.32 2.56 8.59
CA VAL A 112 -6.45 1.39 7.73
C VAL A 112 -5.10 1.07 7.11
N LEU A 113 -4.63 -0.16 7.33
CA LEU A 113 -3.35 -0.66 6.83
C LEU A 113 -3.58 -1.71 5.73
N ASN A 114 -2.85 -1.60 4.63
CA ASN A 114 -2.81 -2.62 3.58
C ASN A 114 -1.70 -3.64 3.86
N ILE A 115 -2.06 -4.85 4.29
CA ILE A 115 -1.09 -5.94 4.49
C ILE A 115 -1.07 -6.80 3.24
N ASN A 116 0.10 -6.96 2.61
CA ASN A 116 0.20 -7.58 1.29
C ASN A 116 1.43 -8.47 1.11
N MET A 117 1.36 -9.30 0.08
CA MET A 117 2.51 -9.95 -0.54
C MET A 117 2.33 -10.00 -2.06
N HIS A 118 3.42 -10.01 -2.82
CA HIS A 118 3.37 -10.33 -4.24
C HIS A 118 3.15 -11.83 -4.43
N VAL A 119 2.16 -12.21 -5.23
CA VAL A 119 2.06 -13.59 -5.69
C VAL A 119 3.10 -13.79 -6.79
N THR A 120 4.02 -14.73 -6.57
CA THR A 120 5.02 -15.04 -7.59
C THR A 120 4.29 -15.66 -8.78
N SER A 121 4.39 -15.05 -9.95
CA SER A 121 3.99 -15.71 -11.19
C SER A 121 4.86 -16.96 -11.34
N GLY A 122 4.25 -18.14 -11.25
CA GLY A 122 4.91 -19.41 -11.52
C GLY A 122 5.27 -19.59 -12.98
#